data_AF-A0A518G1S1-F1
#
_entry.id   AF-A0A518G1S1-F1
#
_cell.length_a   1.000
_cell.length_b   1.000
_cell.length_c   1.000
_cell.angle_alpha   90.00
_cell.angle_beta   90.00
_cell.angle_gamma   90.00
#
_symmetry.space_group_name_H-M   'P 1'
#
loop_
_entity.id
_entity.type
_entity.pdbx_description
1 polymer ?
#
loop_
_entity_poly.entity_id
_entity_poly.type
_entity_poly.pdbx_seq_one_letter_code
_entity_poly.pdbx_strand_id
1 'polypeptide(L)'
;MRSPRGWNEAWPVGRYWRAALVVFFNYGVDTGTVWKTLPFHEPIRWRHISWGRQSPDRELKESSPWGWLYYRRVKTGKAFWRPMNRTVRLHLKSLCPDEPDPDAPVFLGGGTRPNIRFRQLCKLAGISPKRDIESGDERLWVLKDLRKTCATYYDEHVPESSVEILGHSAGGITYRHYAHRAPLAFRAILSLPQPSSFKTLARGFEGQCPCCRRKFEEANS
;
A
#
# COMPACT_ATOMS: atom_id res chain seq x y z
N MET A 1 -3.77 -18.88 -1.04
CA MET A 1 -3.76 -18.56 -2.48
C MET A 1 -2.64 -19.37 -3.10
N ARG A 2 -2.92 -20.17 -4.14
CA ARG A 2 -1.87 -20.94 -4.81
C ARG A 2 -0.92 -20.01 -5.57
N SER A 3 0.36 -20.37 -5.59
CA SER A 3 1.35 -19.68 -6.42
C SER A 3 0.98 -19.84 -7.90
N PRO A 4 1.20 -18.82 -8.75
CA PRO A 4 1.08 -19.00 -10.19
C PRO A 4 2.06 -20.07 -10.69
N ARG A 5 1.71 -20.73 -11.80
CA ARG A 5 2.61 -21.67 -12.48
C ARG A 5 3.92 -20.95 -12.86
N GLY A 6 5.06 -21.58 -12.57
CA GLY A 6 6.39 -21.03 -12.86
C GLY A 6 6.87 -19.97 -11.86
N TRP A 7 6.27 -19.90 -10.68
CA TRP A 7 6.70 -18.99 -9.63
C TRP A 7 7.97 -19.50 -8.94
N ASN A 8 9.10 -18.82 -9.20
CA ASN A 8 10.42 -19.19 -8.68
C ASN A 8 10.96 -18.18 -7.67
N GLU A 9 10.08 -17.38 -7.06
CA GLU A 9 10.47 -16.35 -6.09
C GLU A 9 10.58 -16.94 -4.69
N ALA A 10 11.49 -16.39 -3.89
CA ALA A 10 11.76 -16.85 -2.51
C ALA A 10 10.50 -16.81 -1.61
N TRP A 11 9.56 -15.93 -1.91
CA TRP A 11 8.35 -15.75 -1.10
C TRP A 11 7.09 -16.15 -1.87
N PRO A 12 6.07 -16.71 -1.19
CA PRO A 12 4.81 -17.02 -1.84
C PRO A 12 4.11 -15.74 -2.30
N VAL A 13 3.39 -15.82 -3.42
CA VAL A 13 2.63 -14.69 -4.01
C VAL A 13 1.73 -14.00 -2.98
N GLY A 14 1.17 -14.75 -2.02
CA GLY A 14 0.34 -14.21 -0.95
C GLY A 14 1.06 -13.23 -0.02
N ARG A 15 2.37 -13.39 0.20
CA ARG A 15 3.16 -12.46 1.02
C ARG A 15 3.32 -11.12 0.32
N TYR A 16 3.61 -11.12 -0.97
CA TYR A 16 3.65 -9.90 -1.79
C TYR A 16 2.30 -9.18 -1.81
N TRP A 17 1.20 -9.92 -2.01
CA TRP A 17 -0.14 -9.34 -1.99
C TRP A 17 -0.52 -8.76 -0.64
N ARG A 18 -0.16 -9.41 0.47
CA ARG A 18 -0.39 -8.89 1.83
C ARG A 18 0.33 -7.56 2.04
N ALA A 19 1.62 -7.48 1.71
CA ALA A 19 2.38 -6.25 1.82
C ALA A 19 1.86 -5.15 0.87
N ALA A 20 1.47 -5.50 -0.36
CA ALA A 20 0.88 -4.56 -1.30
C ALA A 20 -0.43 -3.96 -0.77
N LEU A 21 -1.33 -4.76 -0.17
CA LEU A 21 -2.57 -4.26 0.43
C LEU A 21 -2.32 -3.28 1.58
N VAL A 22 -1.26 -3.50 2.37
CA VAL A 22 -0.82 -2.55 3.40
C VAL A 22 -0.39 -1.22 2.78
N VAL A 23 0.35 -1.26 1.67
CA VAL A 23 0.76 -0.03 0.95
C VAL A 23 -0.43 0.66 0.27
N PHE A 24 -1.37 -0.08 -0.31
CA PHE A 24 -2.62 0.50 -0.83
C PHE A 24 -3.41 1.22 0.27
N PHE A 25 -3.54 0.60 1.45
CA PHE A 25 -4.27 1.20 2.56
C PHE A 25 -3.58 2.46 3.11
N ASN A 26 -2.26 2.45 3.25
CA ASN A 26 -1.52 3.56 3.88
C ASN A 26 -1.21 4.72 2.93
N TYR A 27 -1.21 4.50 1.60
CA TYR A 27 -0.78 5.54 0.66
C TYR A 27 -1.72 5.71 -0.54
N GLY A 28 -2.72 4.84 -0.68
CA GLY A 28 -3.69 4.89 -1.77
C GLY A 28 -3.03 4.84 -3.14
N VAL A 29 -1.87 4.19 -3.28
CA VAL A 29 -1.06 4.15 -4.52
C VAL A 29 -1.84 3.59 -5.70
N ASP A 30 -1.40 3.92 -6.91
CA ASP A 30 -2.02 3.37 -8.12
C ASP A 30 -1.51 1.95 -8.38
N THR A 31 -2.35 1.10 -8.98
CA THR A 31 -1.98 -0.30 -9.28
C THR A 31 -0.69 -0.41 -10.10
N GLY A 32 -0.46 0.54 -11.02
CA GLY A 32 0.75 0.63 -11.82
C GLY A 32 2.02 0.89 -11.00
N THR A 33 1.91 1.70 -9.95
CA THR A 33 2.99 2.00 -9.01
C THR A 33 3.41 0.77 -8.19
N VAL A 34 2.54 -0.25 -8.08
CA VAL A 34 2.87 -1.50 -7.38
C VAL A 34 3.38 -2.56 -8.36
N TRP A 35 2.67 -2.82 -9.46
CA TRP A 35 2.93 -3.99 -10.33
C TRP A 35 3.22 -3.67 -11.79
N LYS A 36 3.61 -2.43 -12.13
CA LYS A 36 3.98 -2.02 -13.50
C LYS A 36 3.03 -2.55 -14.58
N THR A 37 1.73 -2.29 -14.45
CA THR A 37 0.73 -2.92 -15.34
C THR A 37 0.76 -2.42 -16.79
N LEU A 38 1.51 -1.36 -17.09
CA LEU A 38 1.70 -0.75 -18.41
C LEU A 38 3.16 -0.29 -18.55
N PRO A 39 3.71 -0.17 -19.78
CA PRO A 39 5.13 0.15 -19.99
C PRO A 39 5.61 1.44 -19.32
N PHE A 40 4.77 2.48 -19.32
CA PHE A 40 5.05 3.79 -18.72
C PHE A 40 4.86 3.82 -17.20
N HIS A 41 4.37 2.74 -16.58
CA HIS A 41 4.30 2.67 -15.13
C HIS A 41 5.70 2.47 -14.55
N GLU A 42 5.96 3.13 -13.42
CA GLU A 42 7.16 2.96 -12.64
C GLU A 42 6.80 2.27 -11.32
N PRO A 43 7.13 0.98 -11.13
CA PRO A 43 6.86 0.30 -9.89
C PRO A 43 7.77 0.82 -8.77
N ILE A 44 7.35 0.65 -7.52
CA ILE A 44 8.24 0.81 -6.36
C ILE A 44 9.36 -0.24 -6.47
N ARG A 45 10.61 0.24 -6.43
CA ARG A 45 11.84 -0.58 -6.50
C ARG A 45 12.59 -0.50 -5.18
N TRP A 46 13.53 -1.40 -4.93
CA TRP A 46 14.24 -1.42 -3.65
C TRP A 46 14.98 -0.13 -3.32
N ARG A 47 15.53 0.57 -4.33
CA ARG A 47 16.12 1.92 -4.12
C ARG A 47 15.14 2.99 -3.62
N HIS A 48 13.84 2.76 -3.78
CA HIS A 48 12.79 3.69 -3.36
C HIS A 48 12.43 3.53 -1.88
N ILE A 49 13.11 2.63 -1.14
CA ILE A 49 12.92 2.45 0.29
C ILE A 49 14.18 2.94 1.02
N SER A 50 13.99 3.89 1.93
CA SER A 50 15.02 4.31 2.87
C SER A 50 14.67 3.79 4.27
N TRP A 51 15.57 3.00 4.85
CA TRP A 51 15.36 2.44 6.20
C TRP A 51 15.77 3.40 7.32
N GLY A 52 16.55 4.43 6.98
CA GLY A 52 17.09 5.42 7.92
C GLY A 52 16.04 6.42 8.40
N ARG A 53 16.35 7.14 9.48
CA ARG A 53 15.37 8.03 10.11
C ARG A 53 15.09 9.30 9.31
N GLN A 54 16.10 9.81 8.63
CA GLN A 54 16.00 11.02 7.82
C GLN A 54 15.46 10.71 6.43
N SER A 55 14.67 11.64 5.91
CA SER A 55 14.17 11.57 4.53
C SER A 55 15.35 11.74 3.56
N PRO A 56 15.40 10.97 2.47
CA PRO A 56 16.32 11.27 1.36
C PRO A 56 16.02 12.61 0.68
N ASP A 57 14.78 13.09 0.77
CA ASP A 57 14.41 14.46 0.41
C ASP A 57 14.80 15.42 1.52
N ARG A 58 15.76 16.31 1.23
CA ARG A 58 16.35 17.28 2.17
C ARG A 58 15.38 18.42 2.53
N GLU A 59 14.31 18.61 1.78
CA GLU A 59 13.29 19.62 2.11
C GLU A 59 12.38 19.16 3.26
N LEU A 60 12.28 17.84 3.47
CA LEU A 60 11.54 17.24 4.57
C LEU A 60 12.41 17.22 5.84
N LYS A 61 12.00 17.99 6.85
CA LYS A 61 12.76 18.17 8.09
C LYS A 61 12.39 17.14 9.16
N GLU A 62 11.25 16.45 9.00
CA GLU A 62 10.76 15.47 9.94
C GLU A 62 11.63 14.20 9.94
N SER A 63 11.72 13.52 11.09
CA SER A 63 12.44 12.26 11.24
C SER A 63 11.46 11.11 11.51
N SER A 64 11.44 10.12 10.64
CA SER A 64 10.60 8.92 10.77
C SER A 64 11.36 7.78 11.45
N PRO A 65 10.91 7.23 12.60
CA PRO A 65 11.58 6.07 13.21
C PRO A 65 11.50 4.80 12.35
N TRP A 66 10.59 4.76 11.37
CA TRP A 66 10.33 3.57 10.57
C TRP A 66 10.89 3.66 9.15
N GLY A 67 11.49 4.78 8.78
CA GLY A 67 12.02 5.04 7.45
C GLY A 67 11.02 5.69 6.51
N TRP A 68 11.34 5.66 5.21
CA TRP A 68 10.68 6.42 4.16
C TRP A 68 10.46 5.58 2.91
N LEU A 69 9.33 5.82 2.24
CA LEU A 69 8.95 5.20 0.98
C LEU A 69 8.79 6.27 -0.09
N TYR A 70 9.46 6.08 -1.22
CA TYR A 70 9.28 6.86 -2.42
C TYR A 70 8.31 6.18 -3.37
N TYR A 71 7.45 6.98 -3.99
CA TYR A 71 6.67 6.56 -5.14
C TYR A 71 6.27 7.74 -6.02
N ARG A 72 6.01 7.45 -7.29
CA ARG A 72 5.47 8.41 -8.27
C ARG A 72 4.03 8.07 -8.61
N ARG A 73 3.20 9.10 -8.67
CA ARG A 73 1.83 9.02 -9.18
C ARG A 73 1.85 9.11 -10.68
N VAL A 74 1.26 8.11 -11.33
CA VAL A 74 1.18 8.05 -12.79
C VAL A 74 0.29 9.17 -13.34
N LYS A 75 -0.90 9.35 -12.76
CA LYS A 75 -1.90 10.31 -13.27
C LYS A 75 -1.45 11.77 -13.16
N THR A 76 -0.73 12.13 -12.10
CA THR A 76 -0.36 13.53 -11.81
C THR A 76 1.11 13.82 -12.04
N GLY A 77 1.94 12.81 -12.31
CA GLY A 77 3.40 12.94 -12.40
C GLY A 77 4.10 13.26 -11.07
N LYS A 78 3.35 13.56 -10.00
CA LYS A 78 3.90 13.96 -8.70
C LYS A 78 4.66 12.80 -8.06
N ALA A 79 5.86 13.10 -7.57
CA ALA A 79 6.68 12.19 -6.79
C ALA A 79 6.57 12.54 -5.29
N PHE A 80 6.64 11.53 -4.44
CA PHE A 80 6.51 11.70 -3.00
C PHE A 80 7.56 10.88 -2.27
N TRP A 81 8.19 11.48 -1.26
CA TRP A 81 8.72 10.75 -0.12
C TRP A 81 7.71 10.82 1.03
N ARG A 82 7.27 9.65 1.52
CA ARG A 82 6.34 9.54 2.65
C ARG A 82 6.97 8.74 3.79
N PRO A 83 6.74 9.11 5.06
CA PRO A 83 7.21 8.28 6.15
C PRO A 83 6.51 6.92 6.11
N MET A 84 7.23 5.88 6.53
CA MET A 84 6.62 4.61 6.90
C MET A 84 6.09 4.68 8.32
N ASN A 85 5.01 3.95 8.60
CA ASN A 85 4.72 3.54 9.97
C ASN A 85 5.28 2.13 10.23
N ARG A 86 5.21 1.67 11.49
CA ARG A 86 5.74 0.37 11.91
C ARG A 86 5.22 -0.77 11.05
N THR A 87 3.92 -0.76 10.73
CA THR A 87 3.28 -1.81 9.95
C THR A 87 3.84 -1.86 8.54
N VAL A 88 3.88 -0.72 7.83
CA VAL A 88 4.47 -0.66 6.48
C VAL A 88 5.91 -1.16 6.48
N ARG A 89 6.75 -0.67 7.41
CA ARG A 89 8.16 -1.11 7.50
C ARG A 89 8.29 -2.61 7.64
N LEU A 90 7.51 -3.23 8.53
CA LEU A 90 7.59 -4.68 8.78
C LEU A 90 7.16 -5.51 7.56
N HIS A 91 6.12 -5.09 6.83
CA HIS A 91 5.69 -5.78 5.62
C HIS A 91 6.66 -5.59 4.45
N LEU A 92 7.35 -4.45 4.36
CA LEU A 92 8.40 -4.27 3.36
C LEU A 92 9.66 -5.06 3.74
N LYS A 93 10.03 -5.10 5.03
CA LYS A 93 11.17 -5.90 5.52
C LYS A 93 10.95 -7.39 5.32
N SER A 94 9.72 -7.90 5.47
CA SER A 94 9.44 -9.33 5.25
C SER A 94 9.51 -9.76 3.78
N LEU A 95 9.58 -8.81 2.85
CA LEU A 95 9.84 -9.05 1.43
C LEU A 95 11.30 -8.82 1.04
N CYS A 96 12.06 -8.08 1.85
CA CYS A 96 13.43 -7.67 1.52
C CYS A 96 14.34 -8.91 1.48
N PRO A 97 14.97 -9.22 0.33
CA PRO A 97 16.04 -10.21 0.30
C PRO A 97 17.27 -9.68 1.04
N ASP A 98 18.23 -10.57 1.33
CA ASP A 98 19.47 -10.22 2.02
C ASP A 98 20.29 -9.18 1.21
N GLU A 99 20.36 -9.39 -0.10
CA GLU A 99 21.01 -8.48 -1.06
C GLU A 99 19.99 -8.02 -2.12
N PRO A 100 19.25 -6.92 -1.86
CA PRO A 100 18.26 -6.42 -2.81
C PRO A 100 18.92 -5.72 -3.99
N ASP A 101 18.63 -6.18 -5.21
CA ASP A 101 18.88 -5.41 -6.43
C ASP A 101 18.11 -4.07 -6.34
N PRO A 102 18.80 -2.90 -6.33
CA PRO A 102 18.16 -1.60 -6.24
C PRO A 102 17.14 -1.32 -7.34
N ASP A 103 17.28 -1.95 -8.50
CA ASP A 103 16.42 -1.80 -9.67
C ASP A 103 15.25 -2.78 -9.73
N ALA A 104 15.30 -3.86 -8.94
CA ALA A 104 14.23 -4.84 -8.89
C ALA A 104 12.96 -4.27 -8.23
N PRO A 105 11.76 -4.67 -8.70
CA PRO A 105 10.51 -4.26 -8.09
C PRO A 105 10.35 -4.88 -6.69
N VAL A 106 9.81 -4.10 -5.76
CA VAL A 106 9.51 -4.57 -4.39
C VAL A 106 8.35 -5.57 -4.39
N PHE A 107 7.38 -5.39 -5.28
CA PHE A 107 6.15 -6.17 -5.32
C PHE A 107 6.05 -7.02 -6.59
N LEU A 108 5.81 -8.31 -6.38
CA LEU A 108 5.55 -9.25 -7.45
C LEU A 108 4.07 -9.66 -7.42
N GLY A 109 3.37 -9.46 -8.55
CA GLY A 109 1.91 -9.61 -8.63
C GLY A 109 1.45 -11.02 -8.97
N GLY A 110 2.36 -11.88 -9.43
CA GLY A 110 2.02 -13.21 -9.93
C GLY A 110 1.23 -13.19 -11.24
N GLY A 111 1.41 -12.15 -12.06
CA GLY A 111 0.78 -12.00 -13.38
C GLY A 111 0.50 -10.54 -13.76
N THR A 112 0.05 -10.34 -15.00
CA THR A 112 -0.20 -9.01 -15.60
C THR A 112 -1.60 -8.43 -15.28
N ARG A 113 -2.48 -9.20 -14.62
CA ARG A 113 -3.88 -8.84 -14.36
C ARG A 113 -4.21 -8.79 -12.86
N PRO A 114 -3.70 -7.81 -12.10
CA PRO A 114 -3.85 -7.77 -10.65
C PRO A 114 -5.31 -7.67 -10.18
N ASN A 115 -6.20 -7.00 -10.92
CA ASN A 115 -7.62 -6.94 -10.55
C ASN A 115 -8.31 -8.32 -10.54
N ILE A 116 -7.84 -9.30 -11.33
CA ILE A 116 -8.39 -10.67 -11.29
C ILE A 116 -8.06 -11.32 -9.94
N ARG A 117 -6.79 -11.24 -9.51
CA ARG A 117 -6.36 -11.76 -8.21
C ARG A 117 -7.03 -11.03 -7.05
N PHE A 118 -7.20 -9.72 -7.16
CA PHE A 118 -7.91 -8.95 -6.14
C PHE A 118 -9.36 -9.42 -5.97
N ARG A 119 -10.08 -9.68 -7.08
CA ARG A 119 -11.44 -10.26 -7.01
C ARG A 119 -11.46 -11.65 -6.38
N GLN A 120 -10.45 -12.48 -6.66
CA GLN A 120 -10.30 -13.77 -5.98
C GLN A 120 -10.09 -13.61 -4.48
N LEU A 121 -9.29 -12.62 -4.06
CA LEU A 121 -9.12 -12.28 -2.64
C LEU A 121 -10.44 -11.82 -2.01
N CYS A 122 -11.22 -10.96 -2.68
CA CYS A 122 -12.54 -10.55 -2.21
C CYS A 122 -13.46 -11.77 -2.02
N LYS A 123 -13.49 -12.70 -2.99
CA LYS A 123 -14.27 -13.94 -2.89
C LYS A 123 -13.83 -14.79 -1.70
N LEU A 124 -12.52 -14.99 -1.53
CA LEU A 124 -11.96 -15.76 -0.40
C LEU A 124 -12.25 -15.10 0.96
N ALA A 125 -12.35 -13.78 0.99
CA ALA A 125 -12.70 -13.00 2.19
C ALA A 125 -14.21 -12.89 2.43
N GLY A 126 -15.05 -13.47 1.57
CA GLY A 126 -16.52 -13.37 1.68
C GLY A 126 -17.06 -11.95 1.44
N ILE A 127 -16.33 -11.12 0.70
CA ILE A 127 -16.75 -9.74 0.40
C ILE A 127 -17.74 -9.75 -0.77
N SER A 128 -18.99 -9.38 -0.50
CA SER A 128 -20.03 -9.24 -1.52
C SER A 128 -19.69 -8.16 -2.55
N PRO A 129 -20.16 -8.27 -3.80
CA PRO A 129 -20.06 -7.19 -4.79
C PRO A 129 -20.66 -5.88 -4.26
N LYS A 130 -20.15 -4.74 -4.75
CA LYS A 130 -20.77 -3.45 -4.44
C LYS A 130 -21.97 -3.24 -5.37
N ARG A 131 -23.03 -2.61 -4.87
CA ARG A 131 -24.16 -2.19 -5.72
C ARG A 131 -23.99 -0.75 -6.14
N ASP A 132 -24.25 -0.47 -7.40
CA ASP A 132 -24.38 0.89 -7.86
C ASP A 132 -25.65 1.52 -7.29
N ILE A 133 -25.56 2.74 -6.78
CA ILE A 133 -26.69 3.40 -6.11
C ILE A 133 -27.74 3.86 -7.13
N GLU A 134 -27.31 4.25 -8.34
CA GLU A 134 -28.19 4.79 -9.36
C GLU A 134 -28.84 3.66 -10.16
N SER A 135 -28.06 2.69 -10.62
CA SER A 135 -28.58 1.59 -11.46
C SER A 135 -29.01 0.35 -10.69
N GLY A 136 -28.59 0.21 -9.42
CA GLY A 136 -28.80 -1.01 -8.64
C GLY A 136 -27.89 -2.18 -9.04
N ASP A 137 -27.10 -2.04 -10.11
CA ASP A 137 -26.30 -3.13 -10.67
C ASP A 137 -25.17 -3.55 -9.74
N GLU A 138 -24.91 -4.86 -9.72
CA GLU A 138 -23.73 -5.39 -9.04
C GLU A 138 -22.45 -5.07 -9.80
N ARG A 139 -21.50 -4.44 -9.11
CA ARG A 139 -20.18 -4.10 -9.62
C ARG A 139 -19.11 -4.84 -8.83
N LEU A 140 -18.08 -5.25 -9.54
CA LEU A 140 -16.92 -5.93 -8.94
C LEU A 140 -16.00 -4.93 -8.24
N TRP A 141 -15.44 -5.34 -7.11
CA TRP A 141 -14.35 -4.64 -6.47
C TRP A 141 -13.10 -4.65 -7.34
N VAL A 142 -12.45 -3.49 -7.40
CA VAL A 142 -11.18 -3.29 -8.12
C VAL A 142 -10.20 -2.53 -7.23
N LEU A 143 -8.90 -2.67 -7.50
CA LEU A 143 -7.85 -2.06 -6.66
C LEU A 143 -7.97 -0.54 -6.53
N LYS A 144 -8.50 0.15 -7.55
CA LYS A 144 -8.78 1.59 -7.47
C LYS A 144 -9.79 1.95 -6.37
N ASP A 145 -10.63 1.01 -5.94
CA ASP A 145 -11.58 1.25 -4.85
C ASP A 145 -10.85 1.34 -3.49
N LEU A 146 -9.73 0.63 -3.31
CA LEU A 146 -8.90 0.76 -2.09
C LEU A 146 -8.35 2.18 -1.92
N ARG A 147 -8.14 2.92 -3.01
CA ARG A 147 -7.74 4.32 -2.95
C ARG A 147 -8.84 5.20 -2.33
N LYS A 148 -10.12 4.92 -2.62
CA LYS A 148 -11.23 5.60 -1.97
C LYS A 148 -11.27 5.28 -0.49
N THR A 149 -11.11 4.01 -0.13
CA THR A 149 -11.01 3.56 1.27
C THR A 149 -9.88 4.27 2.00
N CYS A 150 -8.69 4.35 1.40
CA CYS A 150 -7.55 5.11 1.94
C CYS A 150 -7.93 6.58 2.18
N ALA A 151 -8.58 7.24 1.22
CA ALA A 151 -9.00 8.64 1.37
C ALA A 151 -9.91 8.82 2.59
N THR A 152 -10.98 8.03 2.64
CA THR A 152 -11.99 8.08 3.71
C THR A 152 -11.36 7.82 5.08
N TYR A 153 -10.53 6.77 5.20
CA TYR A 153 -9.87 6.45 6.47
C TYR A 153 -8.97 7.58 6.97
N TYR A 154 -8.28 8.26 6.05
CA TYR A 154 -7.43 9.39 6.41
C TYR A 154 -8.25 10.59 6.86
N ASP A 155 -9.30 10.96 6.13
CA ASP A 155 -10.14 12.11 6.52
C ASP A 155 -10.94 11.86 7.80
N GLU A 156 -11.37 10.62 8.06
CA GLU A 156 -12.01 10.25 9.33
C GLU A 156 -11.01 10.32 10.50
N HIS A 157 -9.75 9.94 10.27
CA HIS A 157 -8.72 9.90 11.32
C HIS A 157 -8.09 11.28 11.58
N VAL A 158 -7.72 11.99 10.52
CA VAL A 158 -7.20 13.36 10.53
C VAL A 158 -7.88 14.11 9.39
N PRO A 159 -8.87 14.96 9.69
CA PRO A 159 -9.60 15.72 8.68
C PRO A 159 -8.70 16.43 7.68
N GLU A 160 -9.12 16.43 6.41
CA GLU A 160 -8.44 17.04 5.26
C GLU A 160 -7.10 16.42 4.85
N SER A 161 -6.61 15.42 5.60
CA SER A 161 -5.32 14.80 5.28
C SER A 161 -5.36 13.98 3.98
N SER A 162 -6.53 13.51 3.52
CA SER A 162 -6.62 12.68 2.31
C SER A 162 -6.15 13.39 1.04
N VAL A 163 -6.36 14.71 0.95
CA VAL A 163 -5.94 15.55 -0.18
C VAL A 163 -4.43 15.51 -0.31
N GLU A 164 -3.72 15.59 0.82
CA GLU A 164 -2.26 15.53 0.86
C GLU A 164 -1.73 14.13 0.61
N ILE A 165 -2.32 13.11 1.25
CA ILE A 165 -1.90 11.71 1.06
C ILE A 165 -2.07 11.28 -0.40
N LEU A 166 -3.17 11.65 -1.03
CA LEU A 166 -3.47 11.31 -2.42
C LEU A 166 -2.88 12.28 -3.45
N GLY A 167 -2.35 13.42 -2.99
CA GLY A 167 -1.70 14.42 -3.83
C GLY A 167 -2.66 15.15 -4.77
N HIS A 168 -3.94 15.24 -4.41
CA HIS A 168 -4.95 15.97 -5.19
C HIS A 168 -4.62 17.47 -5.19
N SER A 169 -4.80 18.14 -6.32
CA SER A 169 -4.67 19.59 -6.38
C SER A 169 -5.88 20.22 -5.70
N ALA A 170 -5.69 20.98 -4.63
CA ALA A 170 -6.77 21.71 -4.02
C ALA A 170 -7.09 22.98 -4.83
N GLY A 171 -8.35 23.13 -5.22
CA GLY A 171 -8.81 24.18 -6.15
C GLY A 171 -9.08 25.56 -5.54
N GLY A 172 -8.99 25.74 -4.22
CA GLY A 172 -9.32 27.02 -3.56
C GLY A 172 -8.10 27.91 -3.31
N ILE A 173 -8.23 29.22 -3.59
CA ILE A 173 -7.22 30.25 -3.27
C ILE A 173 -6.92 30.28 -1.76
N THR A 174 -7.94 30.13 -0.91
CA THR A 174 -7.82 29.97 0.55
C THR A 174 -7.09 28.69 0.98
N TYR A 175 -7.11 27.64 0.16
CA TYR A 175 -6.46 26.34 0.45
C TYR A 175 -4.96 26.34 0.13
N ARG A 176 -4.48 27.29 -0.68
CA ARG A 176 -3.05 27.48 -0.99
C ARG A 176 -2.28 28.18 0.13
N HIS A 177 -2.98 28.85 1.06
CA HIS A 177 -2.35 29.65 2.12
C HIS A 177 -2.03 28.87 3.41
N TYR A 178 -2.44 27.60 3.54
CA TYR A 178 -1.97 26.75 4.64
C TYR A 178 -0.57 26.23 4.33
N ALA A 179 0.40 27.04 4.78
CA ALA A 179 1.83 26.74 4.81
C ALA A 179 2.11 25.39 5.51
N HIS A 180 3.08 24.64 4.97
CA HIS A 180 3.61 23.37 5.49
C HIS A 180 2.59 22.22 5.67
N ARG A 181 2.13 21.65 4.55
CA ARG A 181 1.27 20.44 4.50
C ARG A 181 2.03 19.12 4.63
N ALA A 182 3.36 19.13 4.48
CA ALA A 182 4.23 17.97 4.76
C ALA A 182 4.09 17.43 6.20
N PRO A 183 4.08 18.29 7.25
CA PRO A 183 3.76 17.88 8.61
C PRO A 183 2.41 17.19 8.78
N LEU A 184 1.36 17.65 8.08
CA LEU A 184 0.01 17.06 8.17
C LEU A 184 0.01 15.62 7.67
N ALA A 185 0.54 15.40 6.46
CA ALA A 185 0.66 14.06 5.89
C ALA A 185 1.57 13.17 6.76
N PHE A 186 2.67 13.72 7.28
CA PHE A 186 3.58 13.01 8.17
C PHE A 186 2.87 12.52 9.44
N ARG A 187 2.18 13.43 10.15
CA ARG A 187 1.41 13.12 11.36
C ARG A 187 0.29 12.13 11.07
N ALA A 188 -0.46 12.32 9.98
CA ALA A 188 -1.55 11.43 9.61
C ALA A 188 -1.03 10.01 9.37
N ILE A 189 0.05 9.83 8.62
CA ILE A 189 0.61 8.49 8.32
C ILE A 189 1.13 7.78 9.57
N LEU A 190 1.87 8.49 10.43
CA LEU A 190 2.44 7.88 11.62
C LEU A 190 1.39 7.51 12.68
N SER A 191 0.29 8.24 12.74
CA SER A 191 -0.79 8.00 13.71
C SER A 191 -1.94 7.13 13.18
N LEU A 192 -1.97 6.81 11.87
CA LEU A 192 -3.07 6.07 11.26
C LEU A 192 -3.31 4.72 11.96
N PRO A 193 -4.50 4.49 12.56
CA PRO A 193 -4.86 3.21 13.16
C PRO A 193 -4.82 2.09 12.13
N GLN A 194 -3.98 1.08 12.39
CA GLN A 194 -3.81 -0.03 11.47
C GLN A 194 -4.83 -1.15 11.78
N PRO A 195 -5.50 -1.70 10.75
CA PRO A 195 -6.33 -2.90 10.87
C PRO A 195 -5.59 -4.03 11.60
N SER A 196 -6.30 -4.80 12.42
CA SER A 196 -5.72 -5.90 13.20
C SER A 196 -5.02 -6.95 12.34
N SER A 197 -5.58 -7.24 11.16
CA SER A 197 -5.01 -8.15 10.16
C SER A 197 -3.63 -7.71 9.65
N PHE A 198 -3.37 -6.41 9.56
CA PHE A 198 -2.08 -5.87 9.13
C PHE A 198 -1.02 -5.92 10.23
N LYS A 199 -1.44 -5.94 11.50
CA LYS A 199 -0.53 -6.00 12.67
C LYS A 199 -0.02 -7.40 12.99
N THR A 200 -0.33 -8.41 12.17
CA THR A 200 0.05 -9.82 12.39
C THR A 200 1.56 -10.03 12.48
N LEU A 201 2.35 -9.41 11.60
CA LEU A 201 3.82 -9.48 11.66
C LEU A 201 4.39 -8.84 12.93
N ALA A 202 3.89 -7.65 13.30
CA ALA A 202 4.31 -6.94 14.50
C ALA A 202 4.03 -7.70 15.79
N ARG A 203 3.07 -8.63 15.76
CA ARG A 203 2.64 -9.43 16.90
C ARG A 203 3.15 -10.88 16.86
N GLY A 204 3.96 -11.26 15.86
CA GLY A 204 4.55 -12.60 15.75
C GLY A 204 3.58 -13.71 15.31
N PHE A 205 2.46 -13.37 14.69
CA PHE A 205 1.43 -14.34 14.28
C PHE A 205 1.47 -14.66 12.78
N GLU A 206 2.66 -14.61 12.17
CA GLU A 206 2.77 -14.95 10.76
C GLU A 206 2.35 -16.40 10.52
N GLY A 207 1.54 -16.63 9.48
CA GLY A 207 1.02 -17.96 9.15
C GLY A 207 -0.15 -18.44 10.02
N GLN A 208 -0.77 -17.57 10.85
CA GLN A 208 -1.89 -17.96 11.73
C GLN A 208 -3.08 -16.98 11.65
N CYS A 209 -4.31 -17.45 11.93
CA CYS A 209 -5.46 -16.54 12.09
C CYS A 209 -5.23 -15.60 13.29
N PRO A 210 -5.37 -14.28 13.13
CA PRO A 210 -5.35 -13.37 14.28
C PRO A 210 -6.52 -13.59 15.25
N CYS A 211 -7.61 -14.21 14.77
CA CYS A 211 -8.82 -14.52 15.52
C CYS A 211 -8.67 -15.71 16.48
N CYS A 212 -8.19 -16.84 15.96
CA CYS A 212 -8.23 -18.14 16.63
C CYS A 212 -6.87 -18.84 16.70
N ARG A 213 -5.79 -18.18 16.27
CA ARG A 213 -4.40 -18.71 16.24
C ARG A 213 -4.18 -19.97 15.38
N ARG A 214 -5.21 -20.45 14.69
CA ARG A 214 -5.09 -21.59 13.77
C ARG A 214 -4.05 -21.30 12.70
N LYS A 215 -3.07 -22.19 12.53
CA LYS A 215 -2.11 -22.14 11.42
C LYS A 215 -2.86 -22.24 10.09
N PHE A 216 -2.51 -21.39 9.13
CA PHE A 216 -2.99 -21.54 7.77
C PHE A 216 -2.30 -22.75 7.16
N GLU A 217 -3.07 -23.58 6.45
CA GLU A 217 -2.49 -24.65 5.64
C GLU A 217 -1.51 -24.04 4.64
N GLU A 218 -0.28 -24.54 4.62
CA GLU A 218 0.69 -24.15 3.61
C GLU A 218 0.13 -24.59 2.26
N ALA A 219 0.02 -23.65 1.32
CA ALA A 219 -0.36 -23.99 -0.03
C ALA A 219 0.84 -24.76 -0.62
N ASN A 220 0.74 -26.10 -0.65
CA ASN A 220 1.70 -26.96 -1.34
C ASN A 220 2.04 -26.34 -2.70
N SER A 221 3.35 -26.21 -2.91
CA SER A 221 4.05 -25.59 -4.05
C SER A 221 3.46 -25.97 -5.40
#